data_AF-A0A382NH32-F1
#
_entry.id   AF-A0A382NH32-F1
#
_cell.length_a   1.000
_cell.length_b   1.000
_cell.length_c   1.000
_cell.angle_alpha   90.00
_cell.angle_beta   90.00
_cell.angle_gamma   90.00
#
_symmetry.space_group_name_H-M   'P 1'
#
loop_
_entity.id
_entity.type
_entity.pdbx_description
1 polymer ?
#
loop_
_entity_poly.entity_id
_entity_poly.type
_entity_poly.pdbx_seq_one_letter_code
_entity_poly.pdbx_strand_id
1 'polypeptide(L)'
;MRRLVLSLLGFVGGVFLAGCVQFSQSHDTSFLPAASHPEDVHLLLKSAPDPYEPINRVFFNLDKSLFTYALEPVWSGYNAVVPKKARTGIRHFGNNITYPVRLTGNLLQGEWANAGTETKRFLINTTVGVLGFSDPATEKFEINPANEDIGQALGKWGWTTSSYLHVPIWGASSPRDVIGGAGAIYLDPSSWFYGAG
;
A
#
# COMPACT_ATOMS: atom_id res chain seq x y z
N MET A 1 -31.93 -6.49 19.65
CA MET A 1 -30.96 -6.25 18.56
C MET A 1 -30.86 -4.79 18.08
N ARG A 2 -31.86 -3.91 18.29
CA ARG A 2 -31.73 -2.47 17.96
C ARG A 2 -30.89 -1.63 18.94
N ARG A 3 -30.69 -2.10 20.17
CA ARG A 3 -29.95 -1.34 21.22
C ARG A 3 -28.41 -1.52 21.16
N LEU A 4 -27.92 -2.54 20.47
CA LEU A 4 -26.48 -2.81 20.34
C LEU A 4 -25.84 -1.99 19.21
N VAL A 5 -26.60 -1.72 18.13
CA VAL A 5 -26.17 -0.90 16.99
C VAL A 5 -26.03 0.58 17.36
N LEU A 6 -26.86 1.09 18.29
CA LEU A 6 -26.78 2.46 18.78
C LEU A 6 -25.57 2.71 19.71
N SER A 7 -25.01 1.67 20.33
CA SER A 7 -23.81 1.80 21.18
C SER A 7 -22.51 1.87 20.36
N LEU A 8 -22.46 1.25 19.18
CA LEU A 8 -21.29 1.30 18.29
C LEU A 8 -21.19 2.63 17.54
N LEU A 9 -22.32 3.25 17.20
CA LEU A 9 -22.37 4.60 16.62
C LEU A 9 -21.91 5.69 17.61
N GLY A 10 -22.04 5.45 18.92
CA GLY A 10 -21.53 6.36 19.95
C GLY A 10 -20.00 6.31 20.13
N PHE A 11 -19.35 5.19 19.80
CA PHE A 11 -17.91 5.02 20.00
C PHE A 11 -17.08 5.59 18.83
N VAL A 12 -17.63 5.56 17.61
CA VAL A 12 -16.97 6.17 16.42
C VAL A 12 -17.04 7.71 16.47
N GLY A 13 -18.08 8.28 17.10
CA GLY A 13 -18.22 9.74 17.26
C GLY A 13 -17.34 10.36 18.35
N GLY A 14 -16.87 9.57 19.32
CA GLY A 14 -16.07 10.06 20.46
C GLY A 14 -14.59 10.31 20.16
N VAL A 15 -14.05 9.70 19.10
CA VAL A 15 -12.61 9.82 18.76
C VAL A 15 -12.31 11.13 18.01
N PHE A 16 -13.33 11.83 17.48
CA PHE A 16 -13.14 13.01 16.63
C PHE A 16 -13.08 14.36 17.36
N LEU A 17 -13.28 14.42 18.68
CA LEU A 17 -13.42 15.70 19.42
C LEU A 17 -12.32 16.01 20.46
N ALA A 18 -11.29 15.18 20.59
CA ALA A 18 -10.20 15.40 21.57
C ALA A 18 -8.82 15.70 20.93
N GLY A 19 -8.78 16.15 19.67
CA GLY A 19 -7.54 16.30 18.89
C GLY A 19 -6.92 17.69 18.84
N CYS A 20 -7.47 18.72 19.51
CA CYS A 20 -6.85 20.05 19.58
C CYS A 20 -5.88 20.14 20.77
N VAL A 21 -4.86 19.31 20.78
CA VAL A 21 -3.62 19.61 21.51
C VAL A 21 -2.49 19.45 20.50
N GLN A 22 -2.04 20.58 19.97
CA GLN A 22 -0.81 20.65 19.19
C GLN A 22 0.35 20.22 20.09
N PHE A 23 0.71 18.94 20.01
CA PHE A 23 1.99 18.46 20.50
C PHE A 23 3.05 18.88 19.47
N SER A 24 3.53 20.12 19.60
CA SER A 24 4.69 20.60 18.87
C SER A 24 5.92 19.84 19.35
N GLN A 25 6.16 18.66 18.79
CA GLN A 25 7.35 17.87 19.07
C GLN A 25 8.52 18.51 18.30
N SER A 26 9.37 19.28 18.99
CA SER A 26 10.64 19.73 18.44
C SER A 26 11.51 18.50 18.20
N HIS A 27 11.77 18.15 16.93
CA HIS A 27 12.70 17.08 16.60
C HIS A 27 14.11 17.51 17.05
N ASP A 28 14.58 16.91 18.13
CA ASP A 28 15.89 17.14 18.71
C ASP A 28 16.96 16.51 17.81
N THR A 29 17.47 17.23 16.82
CA THR A 29 18.44 16.70 15.84
C THR A 29 19.84 16.48 16.41
N SER A 30 20.03 16.67 17.73
CA SER A 30 21.31 16.52 18.42
C SER A 30 21.86 15.08 18.41
N PHE A 31 21.01 14.09 18.17
CA PHE A 31 21.42 12.68 18.05
C PHE A 31 21.95 12.30 16.66
N LEU A 32 21.79 13.17 15.65
CA LEU A 32 22.29 12.87 14.32
C LEU A 32 23.83 13.03 14.30
N PRO A 33 24.57 12.06 13.74
CA PRO A 33 26.00 12.23 13.57
C PRO A 33 26.27 13.47 12.71
N ALA A 34 27.27 14.25 13.08
CA ALA A 34 27.72 15.36 12.26
C ALA A 34 28.07 14.85 10.86
N ALA A 35 27.74 15.61 9.83
CA ALA A 35 28.09 15.26 8.46
C ALA A 35 29.60 14.99 8.36
N SER A 36 29.97 13.90 7.68
CA SER A 36 31.37 13.52 7.46
C SER A 36 32.16 14.60 6.74
N HIS A 37 31.50 15.32 5.83
CA HIS A 37 32.04 16.50 5.17
C HIS A 37 31.12 17.72 5.35
N PRO A 38 31.67 18.94 5.49
CA PRO A 38 30.89 20.17 5.65
C PRO A 38 29.90 20.42 4.49
N GLU A 39 30.26 19.96 3.29
CA GLU A 39 29.42 20.04 2.11
C GLU A 39 28.23 19.08 2.18
N ASP A 40 28.33 17.90 2.81
CA ASP A 40 27.27 16.87 2.84
C ASP A 40 26.05 17.24 3.69
N VAL A 41 26.07 18.40 4.34
CA VAL A 41 24.97 18.89 5.18
C VAL A 41 23.65 19.02 4.40
N HIS A 42 23.70 19.20 3.08
CA HIS A 42 22.50 19.21 2.22
C HIS A 42 21.93 17.82 1.91
N LEU A 43 22.70 16.75 2.13
CA LEU A 43 22.26 15.35 2.00
C LEU A 43 21.61 14.84 3.28
N LEU A 44 21.81 15.53 4.41
CA LEU A 44 21.06 15.28 5.63
C LEU A 44 19.59 15.60 5.36
N LEU A 45 18.77 14.55 5.27
CA LEU A 45 17.34 14.67 5.06
C LEU A 45 16.77 15.65 6.09
N LYS A 46 16.29 16.79 5.59
CA LYS A 46 15.53 17.72 6.41
C LYS A 46 14.37 16.93 7.00
N SER A 47 14.29 16.89 8.32
CA SER A 47 13.19 16.22 9.04
C SER A 47 11.88 16.74 8.47
N ALA A 48 11.16 15.88 7.75
CA ALA A 48 9.83 16.19 7.28
C ALA A 48 8.93 16.21 8.52
N PRO A 49 8.21 17.31 8.80
CA PRO A 49 7.30 17.34 9.92
C PRO A 49 6.22 16.27 9.70
N ASP A 50 6.15 15.29 10.62
CA ASP A 50 5.09 14.28 10.67
C ASP A 50 4.06 14.70 11.74
N PRO A 51 2.92 15.27 11.35
CA PRO A 51 1.90 15.71 12.30
C PRO A 51 1.30 14.55 13.14
N TYR A 52 1.43 13.31 12.67
CA TYR A 52 0.80 12.13 13.26
C TYR A 52 1.82 11.18 13.89
N GLU A 53 3.06 11.62 14.12
CA GLU A 53 4.14 10.81 14.69
C GLU A 53 3.73 9.96 15.92
N PRO A 54 3.05 10.49 16.97
CA PRO A 54 2.72 9.68 18.14
C PRO A 54 1.75 8.53 17.79
N ILE A 55 0.79 8.77 16.91
CA ILE A 55 -0.18 7.77 16.46
C ILE A 55 0.52 6.74 15.56
N ASN A 56 1.33 7.23 14.62
CA ASN A 56 2.08 6.41 13.69
C ASN A 56 3.02 5.44 14.43
N ARG A 57 3.70 5.90 15.48
CA ARG A 57 4.58 5.06 16.31
C ARG A 57 3.82 3.98 17.08
N VAL A 58 2.63 4.28 17.59
CA VAL A 58 1.79 3.28 18.27
C VAL A 58 1.37 2.18 17.30
N PHE A 59 0.83 2.55 16.14
CA PHE A 59 0.43 1.58 15.13
C PHE A 59 1.61 0.80 14.56
N PHE A 60 2.76 1.45 14.36
CA PHE A 60 3.99 0.77 13.97
C PHE A 60 4.41 -0.31 14.98
N ASN A 61 4.34 -0.02 16.28
CA ASN A 61 4.68 -0.99 17.32
C ASN A 61 3.68 -2.16 17.38
N LEU A 62 2.40 -1.89 17.13
CA LEU A 62 1.38 -2.94 17.01
C LEU A 62 1.65 -3.85 15.81
N ASP A 63 1.89 -3.28 14.64
CA ASP A 63 2.20 -4.03 13.42
C ASP A 63 3.49 -4.82 13.56
N LYS A 64 4.53 -4.24 14.17
CA LYS A 64 5.77 -4.95 14.47
C LYS A 64 5.53 -6.18 15.35
N SER A 65 4.71 -6.03 16.38
CA SER A 65 4.37 -7.14 17.28
C SER A 65 3.57 -8.21 16.55
N LEU A 66 2.56 -7.81 15.76
CA LEU A 66 1.76 -8.72 14.94
C LEU A 66 2.64 -9.49 13.94
N PHE A 67 3.57 -8.78 13.29
CA PHE A 67 4.47 -9.37 12.31
C PHE A 67 5.36 -10.42 12.96
N THR A 68 6.06 -10.07 14.05
CA THR A 68 6.99 -10.98 14.72
C THR A 68 6.28 -12.19 15.35
N TYR A 69 5.11 -12.01 15.97
CA TYR A 69 4.47 -13.09 16.72
C TYR A 69 3.48 -13.92 15.92
N ALA A 70 2.86 -13.38 14.87
CA ALA A 70 1.85 -14.07 14.09
C ALA A 70 2.25 -14.29 12.64
N LEU A 71 2.65 -13.23 11.91
CA LEU A 71 2.85 -13.34 10.47
C LEU A 71 4.16 -14.05 10.10
N GLU A 72 5.25 -13.78 10.83
CA GLU A 72 6.55 -14.39 10.61
C GLU A 72 6.53 -15.93 10.76
N PRO A 73 5.98 -16.52 11.85
CA PRO A 73 5.91 -17.97 11.95
C PRO A 73 5.01 -18.60 10.89
N VAL A 74 3.89 -17.94 10.53
CA VAL A 74 2.99 -18.40 9.45
C VAL A 74 3.72 -18.39 8.11
N TRP A 75 4.44 -17.32 7.79
CA TRP A 75 5.22 -17.19 6.57
C TRP A 75 6.36 -18.22 6.49
N SER A 76 7.05 -18.47 7.60
CA SER A 76 8.08 -19.50 7.70
C SER A 76 7.50 -20.89 7.44
N GLY A 77 6.35 -21.22 8.05
CA GLY A 77 5.64 -22.47 7.80
C GLY A 77 5.20 -22.63 6.34
N TYR A 78 4.65 -21.58 5.74
CA TYR A 78 4.28 -21.56 4.33
C TYR A 78 5.49 -21.81 3.42
N ASN A 79 6.63 -21.18 3.71
CA ASN A 79 7.86 -21.36 2.94
C ASN A 79 8.47 -22.76 3.07
N ALA A 80 8.26 -23.42 4.21
CA ALA A 80 8.70 -24.79 4.45
C ALA A 80 7.86 -25.82 3.69
N VAL A 81 6.54 -25.61 3.59
CA VAL A 81 5.61 -26.54 2.95
C VAL A 81 5.52 -26.31 1.43
N VAL A 82 5.52 -25.06 0.98
CA VAL A 82 5.21 -24.72 -0.42
C VAL A 82 6.50 -24.50 -1.24
N PRO A 83 6.71 -25.25 -2.34
CA PRO A 83 7.90 -25.11 -3.16
C PRO A 83 7.95 -23.76 -3.86
N LYS A 84 9.17 -23.27 -4.13
CA LYS A 84 9.41 -21.94 -4.72
C LYS A 84 8.59 -21.69 -5.99
N LYS A 85 8.47 -22.69 -6.88
CA LYS A 85 7.69 -22.57 -8.13
C LYS A 85 6.20 -22.27 -7.88
N ALA A 86 5.57 -22.97 -6.93
CA ALA A 86 4.17 -22.73 -6.58
C ALA A 86 3.97 -21.34 -5.95
N ARG A 87 4.89 -20.92 -5.07
CA ARG A 87 4.86 -19.56 -4.48
C ARG A 87 4.97 -18.47 -5.54
N THR A 88 5.90 -18.64 -6.49
CA THR A 88 6.07 -17.72 -7.62
C THR A 88 4.81 -17.68 -8.49
N GLY A 89 4.19 -18.83 -8.77
CA GLY A 89 2.96 -18.87 -9.57
C GLY A 89 1.78 -18.18 -8.89
N ILE A 90 1.59 -18.39 -7.59
CA ILE A 90 0.56 -17.69 -6.80
C ILE A 90 0.78 -16.17 -6.84
N ARG A 91 2.04 -15.72 -6.74
CA ARG A 91 2.39 -14.29 -6.86
C ARG A 91 2.03 -13.73 -8.24
N HIS A 92 2.33 -14.44 -9.32
CA HIS A 92 1.97 -14.01 -10.67
C HIS A 92 0.45 -13.96 -10.86
N PHE A 93 -0.26 -14.96 -10.34
CA PHE A 93 -1.71 -15.04 -10.43
C PHE A 93 -2.38 -13.86 -9.71
N GLY A 94 -1.93 -13.57 -8.47
CA GLY A 94 -2.39 -12.39 -7.73
C GLY A 94 -2.14 -11.09 -8.50
N ASN A 95 -0.93 -10.92 -9.05
CA ASN A 95 -0.63 -9.76 -9.89
C ASN A 95 -1.52 -9.67 -11.13
N ASN A 96 -1.93 -10.80 -11.72
CA ASN A 96 -2.82 -10.83 -12.88
C ASN A 96 -4.26 -10.42 -12.49
N ILE A 97 -4.75 -10.83 -11.32
CA ILE A 97 -6.10 -10.45 -10.84
C ILE A 97 -6.18 -8.95 -10.52
N THR A 98 -5.12 -8.34 -10.01
CA THR A 98 -5.11 -6.89 -9.70
C THR A 98 -4.96 -6.00 -10.95
N TYR A 99 -5.01 -6.59 -12.16
CA TYR A 99 -4.99 -5.87 -13.44
C TYR A 99 -6.04 -4.75 -13.56
N PRO A 100 -7.33 -4.94 -13.20
CA PRO A 100 -8.34 -3.90 -13.36
C PRO A 100 -8.01 -2.62 -12.59
N VAL A 101 -7.44 -2.76 -11.39
CA VAL A 101 -6.99 -1.63 -10.57
C VAL A 101 -5.91 -0.83 -11.29
N ARG A 102 -4.89 -1.50 -11.83
CA ARG A 102 -3.82 -0.85 -12.61
C ARG A 102 -4.34 -0.23 -13.90
N LEU A 103 -5.26 -0.90 -14.60
CA LEU A 103 -5.90 -0.36 -15.79
C LEU A 103 -6.62 0.95 -15.46
N THR A 104 -7.45 0.96 -14.41
CA THR A 104 -8.16 2.17 -13.98
C THR A 104 -7.21 3.27 -13.57
N GLY A 105 -6.13 2.96 -12.84
CA GLY A 105 -5.08 3.93 -12.50
C GLY A 105 -4.48 4.59 -13.76
N ASN A 106 -4.05 3.79 -14.73
CA ASN A 106 -3.51 4.29 -16.00
C ASN A 106 -4.53 5.13 -16.79
N LEU A 107 -5.80 4.71 -16.82
CA LEU A 107 -6.86 5.45 -17.50
C LEU A 107 -7.15 6.80 -16.82
N LEU A 108 -7.21 6.83 -15.49
CA LEU A 108 -7.37 8.06 -14.71
C LEU A 108 -6.18 9.01 -14.90
N GLN A 109 -4.98 8.46 -15.08
CA GLN A 109 -3.80 9.25 -15.42
C GLN A 109 -3.75 9.71 -16.88
N GLY A 110 -4.63 9.21 -17.76
CA GLY A 110 -4.61 9.51 -19.20
C GLY A 110 -3.49 8.80 -19.97
N GLU A 111 -2.92 7.74 -19.40
CA GLU A 111 -1.77 7.03 -19.96
C GLU A 111 -2.20 5.83 -20.81
N TRP A 112 -2.72 6.13 -22.00
CA TRP A 112 -3.25 5.14 -22.93
C TRP A 112 -2.23 4.09 -23.37
N ALA A 113 -0.95 4.48 -23.53
CA ALA A 113 0.13 3.57 -23.90
C ALA A 113 0.40 2.53 -22.79
N ASN A 114 0.39 2.97 -21.53
CA ASN A 114 0.61 2.10 -20.37
C ASN A 114 -0.61 1.22 -20.10
N ALA A 115 -1.83 1.76 -20.23
CA ALA A 115 -3.08 1.00 -20.17
C ALA A 115 -3.13 -0.13 -21.23
N GLY A 116 -2.75 0.18 -22.47
CA GLY A 116 -2.66 -0.81 -23.54
C GLY A 116 -1.58 -1.86 -23.28
N THR A 117 -0.45 -1.45 -22.70
CA THR A 117 0.63 -2.35 -22.30
C THR A 117 0.18 -3.33 -21.23
N GLU A 118 -0.51 -2.86 -20.19
CA GLU A 118 -1.02 -3.74 -19.14
C GLU A 118 -2.13 -4.67 -19.63
N THR A 119 -2.96 -4.21 -20.56
CA THR A 119 -3.98 -5.05 -21.19
C THR A 119 -3.34 -6.19 -21.98
N LYS A 120 -2.27 -5.91 -22.74
CA LYS A 120 -1.50 -6.95 -23.44
C LYS A 120 -0.89 -7.95 -22.46
N ARG A 121 -0.30 -7.47 -21.37
CA ARG A 121 0.26 -8.34 -20.31
C ARG A 121 -0.80 -9.27 -19.73
N PHE A 122 -1.95 -8.71 -19.35
CA PHE A 122 -3.07 -9.49 -18.81
C PHE A 122 -3.55 -10.56 -19.79
N LEU A 123 -3.71 -10.23 -21.07
CA LEU A 123 -4.12 -11.20 -22.09
C LEU A 123 -3.09 -12.30 -22.28
N ILE A 124 -1.81 -11.96 -22.40
CA ILE A 124 -0.71 -12.92 -22.59
C ILE A 124 -0.57 -13.83 -21.35
N ASN A 125 -0.60 -13.26 -20.16
CA ASN A 125 -0.46 -14.01 -18.91
C ASN A 125 -1.68 -14.89 -18.65
N THR A 126 -2.88 -14.44 -19.02
CA THR A 126 -4.10 -15.25 -18.88
C THR A 126 -4.16 -16.40 -19.90
N THR A 127 -3.75 -16.18 -21.15
CA THR A 127 -3.83 -17.17 -22.23
C THR A 127 -2.64 -18.14 -22.22
N VAL A 128 -1.42 -17.62 -22.31
CA VAL A 128 -0.18 -18.40 -22.41
C VAL A 128 0.38 -18.72 -21.02
N GLY A 129 0.17 -17.83 -20.05
CA GLY A 129 0.68 -17.97 -18.69
C GLY A 129 -0.19 -18.81 -17.76
N VAL A 130 -1.10 -19.64 -18.32
CA VAL A 130 -2.04 -20.49 -17.56
C VAL A 130 -2.83 -19.65 -16.55
N LEU A 131 -3.74 -18.79 -17.03
CA LEU A 131 -4.57 -17.90 -16.19
C LEU A 131 -3.79 -16.89 -15.32
N GLY A 132 -2.51 -16.67 -15.61
CA GLY A 132 -1.64 -15.76 -14.86
C GLY A 132 -0.74 -16.43 -13.83
N PHE A 133 -0.73 -17.76 -13.71
CA PHE A 133 0.24 -18.47 -12.85
C PHE A 133 1.68 -18.39 -13.36
N SER A 134 1.90 -17.90 -14.57
CA SER A 134 3.21 -17.60 -15.15
C SER A 134 3.17 -16.21 -15.78
N ASP A 135 4.34 -15.57 -15.93
CA ASP A 135 4.48 -14.25 -16.56
C ASP A 135 5.26 -14.29 -17.89
N PRO A 136 4.74 -14.97 -18.93
CA PRO A 136 5.36 -14.97 -20.24
C PRO A 136 5.43 -13.58 -20.87
N ALA A 137 4.60 -12.62 -20.46
CA ALA A 137 4.65 -11.25 -20.97
C ALA A 137 5.99 -10.56 -20.66
N THR A 138 6.51 -10.73 -19.44
CA THR A 138 7.87 -10.25 -19.10
C THR A 138 8.94 -11.17 -19.66
N GLU A 139 8.81 -12.47 -19.47
CA GLU A 139 9.90 -13.43 -19.75
C GLU A 139 10.16 -13.68 -21.24
N LYS A 140 9.15 -13.57 -22.11
CA LYS A 140 9.26 -13.88 -23.54
C LYS A 140 9.03 -12.68 -24.46
N PHE A 141 8.24 -11.71 -24.02
CA PHE A 141 7.86 -10.56 -24.84
C PHE A 141 8.47 -9.25 -24.33
N GLU A 142 9.27 -9.28 -23.24
CA GLU A 142 9.97 -8.14 -22.64
C GLU A 142 9.05 -6.95 -22.32
N ILE A 143 7.77 -7.22 -22.08
CA ILE A 143 6.78 -6.19 -21.78
C ILE A 143 6.84 -5.96 -20.28
N ASN A 144 7.43 -4.88 -19.79
CA ASN A 144 7.49 -4.62 -18.34
C ASN A 144 6.14 -4.12 -17.78
N PRO A 145 5.80 -4.45 -16.52
CA PRO A 145 4.60 -3.91 -15.85
C PRO A 145 4.73 -2.40 -15.60
N ALA A 146 3.63 -1.69 -15.75
CA ALA A 146 3.48 -0.30 -15.32
C ALA A 146 3.00 -0.29 -13.87
N ASN A 147 3.83 0.18 -12.95
CA ASN A 147 3.49 0.31 -11.53
C ASN A 147 2.66 1.58 -11.30
N GLU A 148 1.46 1.63 -11.89
CA GLU A 148 0.51 2.72 -11.69
C GLU A 148 -0.66 2.30 -10.81
N ASP A 149 -1.03 3.19 -9.89
CA ASP A 149 -2.17 3.02 -8.99
C ASP A 149 -3.06 4.29 -8.95
N ILE A 150 -4.18 4.16 -8.26
CA ILE A 150 -5.19 5.23 -8.14
C ILE A 150 -4.67 6.38 -7.26
N GLY A 151 -3.79 6.11 -6.30
CA GLY A 151 -3.16 7.13 -5.45
C GLY A 151 -2.23 8.03 -6.26
N GLN A 152 -1.41 7.46 -7.14
CA GLN A 152 -0.59 8.20 -8.10
C GLN A 152 -1.44 9.01 -9.07
N ALA A 153 -2.58 8.45 -9.51
CA ALA A 153 -3.53 9.17 -10.36
C ALA A 153 -4.08 10.44 -9.69
N LEU A 154 -4.47 10.34 -8.41
CA LEU A 154 -4.89 11.49 -7.62
C LEU A 154 -3.75 12.49 -7.39
N GLY A 155 -2.51 12.01 -7.27
CA GLY A 155 -1.31 12.85 -7.24
C GLY A 155 -1.16 13.70 -8.50
N LYS A 156 -1.35 13.09 -9.69
CA LYS A 156 -1.31 13.78 -10.99
C LYS A 156 -2.40 14.86 -11.11
N TRP A 157 -3.54 14.68 -10.46
CA TRP A 157 -4.68 15.61 -10.49
C TRP A 157 -4.61 16.72 -9.42
N GLY A 158 -3.45 16.89 -8.76
CA GLY A 158 -3.19 18.02 -7.88
C GLY A 158 -3.13 17.68 -6.39
N TRP A 159 -3.35 16.42 -6.00
CA TRP A 159 -3.13 15.99 -4.61
C TRP A 159 -1.67 15.59 -4.37
N THR A 160 -0.78 16.58 -4.50
CA THR A 160 0.68 16.40 -4.38
C THR A 160 1.16 16.37 -2.93
N THR A 161 0.50 17.09 -2.03
CA THR A 161 0.86 17.11 -0.61
C THR A 161 0.02 16.11 0.18
N SER A 162 0.67 15.08 0.70
CA SER A 162 0.04 14.10 1.59
C SER A 162 0.98 13.83 2.75
N SER A 163 0.53 14.07 3.98
CA SER A 163 1.32 13.80 5.18
C SER A 163 1.50 12.29 5.37
N TYR A 164 2.59 11.89 6.00
CA TYR A 164 2.83 10.50 6.34
C TYR A 164 1.78 10.01 7.35
N LEU A 165 1.23 8.82 7.08
CA LEU A 165 0.26 8.16 7.92
C LEU A 165 0.56 6.67 7.94
N HIS A 166 0.78 6.11 9.13
CA HIS A 166 0.94 4.66 9.29
C HIS A 166 -0.41 4.04 9.58
N VAL A 167 -0.88 3.18 8.66
CA VAL A 167 -2.14 2.45 8.83
C VAL A 167 -1.84 1.06 9.36
N PRO A 168 -2.49 0.60 10.45
CA PRO A 168 -2.31 -0.77 10.94
C PRO A 168 -2.48 -1.80 9.82
N ILE A 169 -1.61 -2.81 9.79
CA ILE A 169 -1.56 -3.92 8.81
C ILE A 169 -1.14 -3.48 7.41
N TRP A 170 -1.54 -2.30 6.95
CA TRP A 170 -1.24 -1.77 5.61
C TRP A 170 0.16 -1.13 5.52
N GLY A 171 0.63 -0.57 6.63
CA GLY A 171 1.96 0.02 6.78
C GLY A 171 2.04 1.51 6.43
N ALA A 172 3.20 1.91 5.92
CA ALA A 172 3.51 3.27 5.51
C ALA A 172 2.59 3.71 4.37
N SER A 173 1.79 4.75 4.59
CA SER A 173 0.83 5.26 3.62
C SER A 173 0.66 6.77 3.80
N SER A 174 -0.25 7.33 3.02
CA SER A 174 -0.69 8.71 3.17
C SER A 174 -2.22 8.77 3.04
N PRO A 175 -2.90 9.82 3.54
CA PRO A 175 -4.37 9.90 3.45
C PRO A 175 -4.91 9.68 2.03
N ARG A 176 -4.19 10.20 1.02
CA ARG A 176 -4.49 9.98 -0.39
C ARG A 176 -4.39 8.51 -0.78
N ASP A 177 -3.34 7.82 -0.35
CA ASP A 177 -3.11 6.43 -0.70
C ASP A 177 -4.10 5.50 0.03
N VAL A 178 -4.58 5.88 1.21
CA VAL A 178 -5.67 5.18 1.91
C VAL A 178 -6.98 5.26 1.13
N ILE A 179 -7.32 6.45 0.62
CA ILE A 179 -8.52 6.65 -0.19
C ILE A 179 -8.38 5.96 -1.55
N GLY A 180 -7.21 6.09 -2.20
CA GLY A 180 -6.90 5.40 -3.45
C GLY A 180 -6.92 3.87 -3.28
N GLY A 181 -6.39 3.37 -2.17
CA GLY A 181 -6.42 1.96 -1.77
C GLY A 181 -7.83 1.46 -1.49
N ALA A 182 -8.68 2.24 -0.81
CA ALA A 182 -10.09 1.89 -0.64
C ALA A 182 -10.82 1.79 -1.99
N GLY A 183 -10.58 2.73 -2.91
CA GLY A 183 -11.09 2.66 -4.28
C GLY A 183 -10.56 1.44 -5.04
N ALA A 184 -9.29 1.10 -4.85
CA ALA A 184 -8.67 -0.09 -5.44
C ALA A 184 -9.31 -1.38 -4.92
N ILE A 185 -9.63 -1.49 -3.63
CA ILE A 185 -10.35 -2.63 -3.06
C ILE A 185 -11.66 -2.85 -3.80
N TYR A 186 -12.46 -1.80 -4.04
CA TYR A 186 -13.72 -1.95 -4.77
C TYR A 186 -13.55 -2.48 -6.20
N LEU A 187 -12.45 -2.13 -6.85
CA LEU A 187 -12.16 -2.49 -8.24
C LEU A 187 -11.40 -3.82 -8.38
N ASP A 188 -10.79 -4.30 -7.30
CA ASP A 188 -10.07 -5.57 -7.27
C ASP A 188 -11.09 -6.73 -7.16
N PRO A 189 -11.21 -7.60 -8.18
CA PRO A 189 -12.14 -8.73 -8.13
C PRO A 189 -11.87 -9.69 -6.97
N SER A 190 -10.63 -9.77 -6.46
CA SER A 190 -10.28 -10.64 -5.34
C SER A 190 -10.95 -10.22 -4.03
N SER A 191 -11.20 -8.92 -3.83
CA SER A 191 -11.82 -8.39 -2.61
C SER A 191 -13.28 -8.80 -2.47
N TRP A 192 -13.96 -9.05 -3.60
CA TRP A 192 -15.37 -9.45 -3.62
C TRP A 192 -15.57 -10.86 -3.05
N PHE A 193 -14.57 -11.72 -3.19
CA PHE A 193 -14.60 -13.08 -2.66
C PHE A 193 -14.24 -13.14 -1.18
N TYR A 194 -13.38 -12.25 -0.70
CA TYR A 194 -12.97 -12.21 0.72
C TYR A 194 -13.85 -11.33 1.59
N GLY A 195 -14.79 -10.59 1.01
CA GLY A 195 -15.79 -9.82 1.73
C GLY A 195 -15.16 -8.65 2.49
N ALA A 196 -15.36 -7.44 2.01
CA ALA A 196 -15.35 -6.29 2.90
C ALA A 196 -16.40 -6.51 4.00
N GLY A 197 -15.95 -6.97 5.16
CA GLY A 197 -16.75 -7.26 6.35
C GLY A 197 -15.94 -6.97 7.59
#